data_AF-A0A9X8UIS2-F1
#
_entry.id   AF-A0A9X8UIS2-F1
#
_cell.length_a   1.000
_cell.length_b   1.000
_cell.length_c   1.000
_cell.angle_alpha   90.00
_cell.angle_beta   90.00
_cell.angle_gamma   90.00
#
_symmetry.space_group_name_H-M   'P 1'
#
loop_
_entity.id
_entity.type
_entity.pdbx_description
1 polymer ?
#
loop_
_entity_poly.entity_id
_entity_poly.type
_entity_poly.pdbx_seq_one_letter_code
_entity_poly.pdbx_strand_id
1 'polypeptide(L)'
;MKNYVITVAREYGSGGKTIGKMLSEELGIKFYNDELLRLASDESGINEALFAKADENLKKPLILKAPKSVHTGEVIPPESDDFTSDQNLFNYLCKVIRQLADTESCVIVGRCADYILRDYPNVLRLYVHAPFDYCVKKTMEVHPNFDEEEAKRFIRKTDKRRGDYYRYFTGNSWRDADNYDLCLNSSDLGWDKCVALTKAYLEIKLGISL
;
A
#
# COMPACT_ATOMS: atom_id res chain seq x y z
N MET A 1 7.35 -19.38 -15.18
CA MET A 1 6.11 -18.92 -14.52
C MET A 1 5.89 -17.47 -14.89
N LYS A 2 4.65 -17.03 -15.06
CA LYS A 2 4.36 -15.59 -15.09
C LYS A 2 4.61 -15.04 -13.68
N ASN A 3 5.22 -13.87 -13.58
CA ASN A 3 5.39 -13.15 -12.32
C ASN A 3 4.03 -12.94 -11.65
N TYR A 4 3.97 -12.86 -10.32
CA TYR A 4 2.75 -12.52 -9.59
C TYR A 4 3.02 -11.52 -8.47
N VAL A 5 2.03 -10.70 -8.16
CA VAL A 5 2.14 -9.69 -7.10
C VAL A 5 1.05 -9.86 -6.06
N ILE A 6 1.42 -9.74 -4.79
CA ILE A 6 0.45 -9.61 -3.69
C ILE A 6 0.52 -8.17 -3.19
N THR A 7 -0.54 -7.39 -3.36
CA THR A 7 -0.61 -6.05 -2.77
C THR A 7 -1.29 -6.13 -1.41
N VAL A 8 -0.84 -5.33 -0.44
CA VAL A 8 -1.35 -5.34 0.94
C VAL A 8 -1.70 -3.92 1.38
N ALA A 9 -2.99 -3.63 1.41
CA ALA A 9 -3.57 -2.49 2.12
C ALA A 9 -3.92 -2.90 3.57
N ARG A 10 -3.83 -1.96 4.52
CA ARG A 10 -3.88 -2.32 5.96
C ARG A 10 -4.18 -1.18 6.92
N GLU A 11 -5.02 -1.45 7.90
CA GLU A 11 -5.19 -0.58 9.08
C GLU A 11 -3.94 -0.57 9.97
N TYR A 12 -3.65 0.54 10.64
CA TYR A 12 -2.55 0.58 11.59
C TYR A 12 -2.87 -0.32 12.80
N GLY A 13 -1.89 -1.09 13.27
CA GLY A 13 -2.09 -2.06 14.35
C GLY A 13 -2.71 -3.39 13.93
N SER A 14 -3.17 -3.55 12.68
CA SER A 14 -3.72 -4.82 12.16
C SER A 14 -2.69 -5.91 11.91
N GLY A 15 -1.39 -5.59 11.88
CA GLY A 15 -0.35 -6.56 11.53
C GLY A 15 -0.19 -6.82 10.01
N GLY A 16 -0.88 -6.08 9.14
CA GLY A 16 -0.77 -6.27 7.68
C GLY A 16 0.64 -6.17 7.11
N LYS A 17 1.51 -5.31 7.68
CA LYS A 17 2.94 -5.25 7.29
C LYS A 17 3.66 -6.57 7.64
N THR A 18 3.38 -7.14 8.81
CA THR A 18 3.97 -8.40 9.24
C THR A 18 3.49 -9.56 8.39
N ILE A 19 2.18 -9.65 8.13
CA ILE A 19 1.60 -10.66 7.24
C ILE A 19 2.22 -10.58 5.84
N GLY A 20 2.38 -9.38 5.28
CA GLY A 20 3.06 -9.21 3.98
C GLY A 20 4.50 -9.69 3.99
N LYS A 21 5.24 -9.46 5.09
CA LYS A 21 6.61 -9.95 5.24
C LYS A 21 6.65 -11.49 5.34
N MET A 22 5.79 -12.08 6.16
CA MET A 22 5.68 -13.53 6.28
C MET A 22 5.34 -14.18 4.93
N LEU A 23 4.41 -13.60 4.17
CA LEU A 23 4.09 -14.04 2.81
C LEU A 23 5.33 -14.04 1.91
N SER A 24 6.12 -12.96 1.94
CA SER A 24 7.33 -12.88 1.11
C SER A 24 8.37 -13.93 1.49
N GLU A 25 8.55 -14.18 2.79
CA GLU A 25 9.51 -15.15 3.31
C GLU A 25 9.07 -16.59 2.97
N GLU A 26 7.80 -16.93 3.16
CA GLU A 26 7.27 -18.27 2.86
C GLU A 26 7.22 -18.58 1.36
N LEU A 27 7.01 -17.58 0.51
CA LEU A 27 6.94 -17.76 -0.95
C LEU A 27 8.30 -17.58 -1.62
N GLY A 28 9.33 -17.14 -0.91
CA GLY A 28 10.65 -16.86 -1.46
C GLY A 28 10.66 -15.71 -2.48
N ILE A 29 9.78 -14.72 -2.31
CA ILE A 29 9.62 -13.56 -3.22
C ILE A 29 10.03 -12.25 -2.55
N LYS A 30 10.22 -11.18 -3.33
CA LYS A 30 10.63 -9.88 -2.78
C LYS A 30 9.54 -9.22 -1.95
N PHE A 31 9.93 -8.36 -1.01
CA PHE A 31 9.02 -7.56 -0.18
C PHE A 31 9.34 -6.08 -0.34
N TYR A 32 8.34 -5.30 -0.76
CA TYR A 32 8.48 -3.86 -0.98
C TYR A 32 7.50 -3.08 -0.09
N ASN A 33 8.05 -2.11 0.65
CA ASN A 33 7.28 -1.14 1.45
C ASN A 33 7.87 0.26 1.26
N ASP A 34 8.78 0.67 2.14
CA ASP A 34 9.37 2.02 2.09
C ASP A 34 10.41 2.13 0.97
N GLU A 35 11.03 1.00 0.59
CA GLU A 35 11.99 0.89 -0.52
C GLU A 35 11.43 1.35 -1.87
N LEU A 36 10.11 1.36 -2.06
CA LEU A 36 9.48 1.91 -3.26
C LEU A 36 9.79 3.39 -3.46
N LEU A 37 9.91 4.17 -2.39
CA LEU A 37 10.24 5.59 -2.47
C LEU A 37 11.67 5.77 -2.98
N ARG A 38 12.59 4.93 -2.50
CA ARG A 38 13.97 4.91 -2.96
C ARG A 38 14.08 4.48 -4.42
N LEU A 39 13.38 3.43 -4.83
CA LEU A 39 13.35 3.01 -6.24
C LEU A 39 12.78 4.11 -7.14
N ALA A 40 11.73 4.83 -6.70
CA ALA A 40 11.18 5.97 -7.43
C ALA A 40 12.15 7.17 -7.47
N SER A 41 12.92 7.38 -6.40
CA SER A 41 13.99 8.38 -6.34
C SER A 41 15.10 8.05 -7.34
N ASP A 42 15.57 6.80 -7.36
CA ASP A 42 16.63 6.34 -8.27
C ASP A 42 16.18 6.42 -9.74
N GLU A 43 14.92 6.10 -10.02
CA GLU A 43 14.32 6.17 -11.36
C GLU A 43 14.09 7.62 -11.85
N SER A 44 13.75 8.53 -10.94
CA SER A 44 13.41 9.92 -11.29
C SER A 44 14.59 10.88 -11.20
N GLY A 45 15.62 10.55 -10.41
CA GLY A 45 16.64 11.49 -9.96
C GLY A 45 16.14 12.52 -8.94
N ILE A 46 14.88 12.43 -8.49
CA ILE A 46 14.30 13.30 -7.47
C ILE A 46 14.64 12.77 -6.09
N ASN A 47 15.01 13.65 -5.16
CA ASN A 47 15.35 13.28 -3.79
C ASN A 47 14.23 12.49 -3.09
N GLU A 48 14.56 11.32 -2.52
CA GLU A 48 13.65 10.45 -1.76
C GLU A 48 12.82 11.18 -0.69
N ALA A 49 13.38 12.19 -0.04
CA ALA A 49 12.67 12.97 0.97
C ALA A 49 11.47 13.74 0.40
N LEU A 50 11.46 14.09 -0.90
CA LEU A 50 10.31 14.70 -1.55
C LEU A 50 9.17 13.69 -1.72
N PHE A 51 9.48 12.43 -2.07
CA PHE A 51 8.50 11.35 -2.11
C PHE A 51 7.90 11.09 -0.72
N ALA A 52 8.75 10.98 0.31
CA ALA A 52 8.30 10.81 1.68
C ALA A 52 7.42 12.00 2.12
N LYS A 53 7.83 13.22 1.80
CA LYS A 53 7.07 14.44 2.15
C LYS A 53 5.71 14.49 1.46
N ALA A 54 5.61 14.12 0.19
CA ALA A 54 4.36 14.08 -0.56
C ALA A 54 3.40 13.01 0.01
N ASP A 55 3.94 11.86 0.40
CA ASP A 55 3.19 10.81 1.09
C ASP A 55 2.64 11.26 2.45
N GLU A 56 3.33 12.18 3.12
CA GLU A 56 2.95 12.68 4.45
C GLU A 56 2.10 13.95 4.47
N ASN A 57 2.15 14.81 3.44
CA ASN A 57 1.63 16.20 3.49
C ASN A 57 0.32 16.47 2.75
N LEU A 58 -0.64 15.56 2.83
CA LEU A 58 -2.03 15.90 2.50
C LEU A 58 -2.71 16.66 3.67
N LYS A 59 -2.13 17.80 4.05
CA LYS A 59 -2.58 18.64 5.18
C LYS A 59 -3.58 19.74 4.80
N LYS A 60 -3.89 19.94 3.52
CA LYS A 60 -4.79 21.03 3.09
C LYS A 60 -6.22 20.51 2.95
N PRO A 61 -7.23 21.18 3.56
CA PRO A 61 -8.63 20.87 3.27
C PRO A 61 -8.86 21.13 1.78
N LEU A 62 -9.24 20.08 1.07
CA LEU A 62 -9.55 20.12 -0.37
C LEU A 62 -10.81 20.93 -0.58
N ILE A 63 -10.64 22.24 -0.80
CA ILE A 63 -11.62 23.04 -1.53
C ILE A 63 -11.61 22.48 -2.95
N LEU A 64 -12.66 21.71 -3.28
CA LEU A 64 -13.25 21.54 -4.61
C LEU A 64 -12.34 21.93 -5.78
N LYS A 65 -11.27 21.18 -6.00
CA LYS A 65 -10.69 21.07 -7.34
C LYS A 65 -11.25 19.78 -7.90
N ALA A 66 -11.98 19.89 -9.01
CA ALA A 66 -12.51 18.76 -9.76
C ALA A 66 -11.43 17.67 -9.86
N PRO A 67 -11.80 16.38 -9.81
CA PRO A 67 -10.83 15.31 -9.99
C PRO A 67 -10.11 15.58 -11.30
N LYS A 68 -8.84 16.02 -11.21
CA LYS A 68 -7.98 16.04 -12.39
C LYS A 68 -7.94 14.58 -12.80
N SER A 69 -8.50 14.31 -13.99
CA SER A 69 -8.52 13.01 -14.64
C SER A 69 -7.28 12.21 -14.26
N VAL A 70 -7.47 11.01 -13.72
CA VAL A 70 -6.40 10.04 -13.42
C VAL A 70 -5.51 9.95 -14.66
N HIS A 71 -4.37 10.63 -14.61
CA HIS A 71 -3.51 10.82 -15.78
C HIS A 71 -2.91 9.49 -16.21
N THR A 72 -2.72 9.33 -17.51
CA THR A 72 -2.45 8.10 -18.27
C THR A 72 -1.09 7.44 -18.02
N GLY A 73 -0.36 7.85 -16.97
CA GLY A 73 0.92 7.27 -16.59
C GLY A 73 2.14 7.93 -17.23
N GLU A 74 1.99 9.05 -17.93
CA GLU A 74 3.14 9.83 -18.40
C GLU A 74 3.81 10.57 -17.25
N VAL A 75 5.14 10.50 -17.24
CA VAL A 75 5.99 11.15 -16.26
C VAL A 75 6.44 12.49 -16.84
N ILE A 76 6.35 13.54 -16.04
CA ILE A 76 6.76 14.89 -16.44
C ILE A 76 8.29 14.97 -16.40
N PRO A 77 8.96 15.53 -17.43
CA PRO A 77 10.42 15.61 -17.50
C PRO A 77 11.02 16.69 -16.59
N PRO A 78 12.34 16.63 -16.31
CA PRO A 78 13.02 17.55 -15.40
C PRO A 78 12.95 19.04 -15.80
N GLU A 79 12.70 19.35 -17.07
CA GLU A 79 12.62 20.75 -17.54
C GLU A 79 11.29 21.45 -17.16
N SER A 80 10.34 20.73 -16.58
CA SER A 80 9.03 21.28 -16.19
C SER A 80 9.01 21.78 -14.74
N ASP A 81 8.34 22.90 -14.51
CA ASP A 81 8.05 23.41 -13.16
C ASP A 81 7.24 22.42 -12.30
N ASP A 82 6.48 21.52 -12.93
CA ASP A 82 5.67 20.50 -12.25
C ASP A 82 6.43 19.19 -11.97
N PHE A 83 7.74 19.14 -12.26
CA PHE A 83 8.58 17.93 -12.12
C PHE A 83 8.53 17.32 -10.71
N THR A 84 8.51 18.18 -9.67
CA THR A 84 8.47 17.74 -8.26
C THR A 84 7.07 17.82 -7.64
N SER A 85 6.03 17.96 -8.47
CA SER A 85 4.64 17.98 -7.99
C SER A 85 4.22 16.64 -7.37
N ASP A 86 3.32 16.67 -6.38
CA ASP A 86 2.78 15.45 -5.75
C ASP A 86 2.22 14.46 -6.78
N GLN A 87 1.65 14.97 -7.88
CA GLN A 87 1.15 14.15 -8.98
C GLN A 87 2.28 13.46 -9.74
N ASN A 88 3.36 14.16 -10.08
CA ASN A 88 4.46 13.55 -10.81
C ASN A 88 5.22 12.54 -9.93
N LEU A 89 5.40 12.83 -8.64
CA LEU A 89 5.95 11.88 -7.67
C LEU A 89 5.11 10.60 -7.61
N PHE A 90 3.78 10.72 -7.60
CA PHE A 90 2.89 9.56 -7.69
C PHE A 90 2.99 8.82 -9.03
N ASN A 91 3.16 9.53 -10.15
CA ASN A 91 3.36 8.90 -11.46
C ASN A 91 4.65 8.05 -11.49
N TYR A 92 5.74 8.52 -10.88
CA TYR A 92 6.96 7.73 -10.72
C TYR A 92 6.73 6.49 -9.85
N LEU A 93 5.98 6.59 -8.75
CA LEU A 93 5.59 5.41 -7.96
C LEU A 93 4.77 4.41 -8.79
N CYS A 94 3.83 4.90 -9.60
CA CYS A 94 3.05 4.05 -10.51
C CYS A 94 3.95 3.32 -11.51
N LYS A 95 4.94 4.03 -12.09
CA LYS A 95 5.91 3.47 -13.03
C LYS A 95 6.71 2.34 -12.38
N VAL A 96 7.30 2.59 -11.20
CA VAL A 96 8.09 1.60 -10.47
C VAL A 96 7.25 0.38 -10.09
N ILE A 97 6.05 0.57 -9.54
CA ILE A 97 5.17 -0.54 -9.13
C ILE A 97 4.78 -1.42 -10.32
N ARG A 98 4.46 -0.83 -11.47
CA ARG A 98 4.15 -1.58 -12.71
C ARG A 98 5.36 -2.34 -13.22
N GLN A 99 6.53 -1.69 -13.25
CA GLN A 99 7.78 -2.33 -13.66
C GLN A 99 8.10 -3.55 -12.78
N LEU A 100 7.99 -3.43 -11.45
CA LEU A 100 8.18 -4.55 -10.53
C LEU A 100 7.22 -5.71 -10.84
N ALA A 101 5.94 -5.41 -11.07
CA ALA A 101 4.92 -6.41 -11.41
C ALA A 101 5.20 -7.13 -12.74
N ASP A 102 5.82 -6.45 -13.70
CA ASP A 102 6.21 -7.01 -14.99
C ASP A 102 7.49 -7.86 -14.89
N THR A 103 8.44 -7.48 -14.02
CA THR A 103 9.78 -8.10 -13.99
C THR A 103 9.96 -9.20 -12.96
N GLU A 104 9.25 -9.18 -11.83
CA GLU A 104 9.47 -10.16 -10.75
C GLU A 104 8.22 -10.42 -9.89
N SER A 105 8.25 -11.52 -9.15
CA SER A 105 7.22 -11.80 -8.15
C SER A 105 7.54 -11.11 -6.84
N CYS A 106 6.55 -10.45 -6.22
CA CYS A 106 6.76 -9.68 -5.00
C CYS A 106 5.49 -9.43 -4.18
N VAL A 107 5.70 -9.06 -2.92
CA VAL A 107 4.67 -8.49 -2.03
C VAL A 107 4.88 -6.98 -1.93
N ILE A 108 3.84 -6.18 -2.14
CA ILE A 108 3.89 -4.72 -2.07
C ILE A 108 2.93 -4.21 -1.01
N VAL A 109 3.41 -3.41 -0.04
CA VAL A 109 2.59 -2.88 1.05
C VAL A 109 2.23 -1.40 0.82
N GLY A 110 0.94 -1.11 0.68
CA GLY A 110 0.41 0.26 0.59
C GLY A 110 0.64 0.95 -0.76
N ARG A 111 0.85 2.28 -0.72
CA ARG A 111 1.15 3.14 -1.89
C ARG A 111 0.15 3.03 -3.06
N CYS A 112 -1.12 2.73 -2.75
CA CYS A 112 -2.17 2.49 -3.74
C CYS A 112 -1.84 1.36 -4.74
N ALA A 113 -0.95 0.43 -4.39
CA ALA A 113 -0.52 -0.64 -5.30
C ALA A 113 -1.70 -1.49 -5.79
N ASP A 114 -2.71 -1.72 -4.94
CA ASP A 114 -3.97 -2.37 -5.27
C ASP A 114 -4.72 -1.67 -6.42
N TYR A 115 -4.79 -0.34 -6.38
CA TYR A 115 -5.42 0.45 -7.43
C TYR A 115 -4.55 0.57 -8.68
N ILE A 116 -3.23 0.74 -8.51
CA ILE A 116 -2.26 0.90 -9.61
C ILE A 116 -2.24 -0.36 -10.50
N LEU A 117 -2.34 -1.53 -9.87
CA LEU A 117 -2.29 -2.85 -10.52
C LEU A 117 -3.66 -3.51 -10.71
N ARG A 118 -4.77 -2.77 -10.54
CA ARG A 118 -6.15 -3.32 -10.58
C ARG A 118 -6.50 -4.07 -11.86
N ASP A 119 -5.88 -3.69 -12.97
CA ASP A 119 -6.14 -4.27 -14.30
C ASP A 119 -5.15 -5.41 -14.63
N TYR A 120 -4.24 -5.75 -13.71
CA TYR A 120 -3.26 -6.83 -13.90
C TYR A 120 -3.85 -8.19 -13.48
N PRO A 121 -3.86 -9.21 -14.36
CA PRO A 121 -4.48 -10.50 -14.08
C PRO A 121 -3.68 -11.35 -13.08
N ASN A 122 -2.39 -11.04 -12.89
CA ASN A 122 -1.44 -11.77 -12.04
C ASN A 122 -1.30 -11.15 -10.63
N VAL A 123 -2.30 -10.41 -10.17
CA VAL A 123 -2.24 -9.68 -8.90
C VAL A 123 -3.34 -10.11 -7.94
N LEU A 124 -2.97 -10.38 -6.69
CA LEU A 124 -3.89 -10.58 -5.57
C LEU A 124 -3.86 -9.34 -4.68
N ARG A 125 -5.01 -8.70 -4.48
CA ARG A 125 -5.16 -7.48 -3.69
C ARG A 125 -5.73 -7.81 -2.32
N LEU A 126 -4.89 -7.72 -1.29
CA LEU A 126 -5.22 -8.04 0.09
C LEU A 126 -5.52 -6.76 0.89
N TYR A 127 -6.57 -6.80 1.71
CA TYR A 127 -6.85 -5.82 2.75
C TYR A 127 -6.83 -6.46 4.14
N VAL A 128 -5.99 -5.97 5.03
CA VAL A 128 -5.87 -6.47 6.41
C VAL A 128 -6.41 -5.46 7.40
N HIS A 129 -7.40 -5.86 8.19
CA HIS A 129 -7.99 -5.05 9.24
C HIS A 129 -8.12 -5.83 10.55
N ALA A 130 -8.48 -5.13 11.62
CA ALA A 130 -8.81 -5.72 12.91
C ALA A 130 -9.69 -4.74 13.72
N PRO A 131 -10.40 -5.20 14.76
CA PRO A 131 -11.11 -4.33 15.69
C PRO A 131 -10.16 -3.27 16.29
N PHE A 132 -10.68 -2.06 16.48
CA PHE A 132 -9.88 -0.91 16.91
C PHE A 132 -9.12 -1.16 18.22
N ASP A 133 -9.75 -1.80 19.21
CA ASP A 133 -9.12 -2.11 20.50
C ASP A 133 -7.96 -3.11 20.36
N TYR A 134 -8.06 -4.05 19.41
CA TYR A 134 -6.95 -4.94 19.07
C TYR A 134 -5.78 -4.14 18.49
N CYS A 135 -6.07 -3.23 17.53
CA CYS A 135 -5.07 -2.36 16.94
C CYS A 135 -4.39 -1.44 17.97
N VAL A 136 -5.13 -0.94 18.96
CA VAL A 136 -4.59 -0.14 20.08
C VAL A 136 -3.61 -0.96 20.90
N LYS A 137 -3.99 -2.16 21.34
CA LYS A 137 -3.10 -3.06 22.10
C LYS A 137 -1.82 -3.37 21.32
N LYS A 138 -1.94 -3.73 20.04
CA LYS A 138 -0.77 -3.98 19.17
C LYS A 138 0.09 -2.74 18.96
N THR A 139 -0.50 -1.56 18.92
CA THR A 139 0.25 -0.30 18.79
C THR A 139 1.06 -0.02 20.06
N MET A 140 0.51 -0.26 21.25
CA MET A 140 1.22 -0.10 22.52
C MET A 140 2.34 -1.14 22.69
N GLU A 141 2.18 -2.37 22.18
CA GLU A 141 3.26 -3.37 22.15
C GLU A 141 4.46 -2.90 21.32
N VAL A 142 4.21 -2.22 20.19
CA VAL A 142 5.26 -1.70 19.28
C VAL A 142 5.86 -0.39 19.78
N HIS A 143 5.06 0.44 20.44
CA HIS A 143 5.46 1.74 20.99
C HIS A 143 5.28 1.73 22.51
N PRO A 144 6.22 1.16 23.28
CA PRO A 144 6.07 0.97 24.73
C PRO A 144 5.95 2.28 25.53
N ASN A 145 6.27 3.41 24.90
CA ASN A 145 6.14 4.75 25.50
C ASN A 145 4.77 5.38 25.29
N PHE A 146 3.88 4.76 24.49
CA PHE A 146 2.53 5.29 24.28
C PHE A 146 1.59 4.83 25.38
N ASP A 147 0.82 5.78 25.92
CA ASP A 147 -0.42 5.44 26.62
C ASP A 147 -1.54 5.07 25.62
N GLU A 148 -2.67 4.61 26.15
CA GLU A 148 -3.80 4.17 25.32
C GLU A 148 -4.36 5.31 24.44
N GLU A 149 -4.42 6.55 24.94
CA GLU A 149 -4.97 7.69 24.20
C GLU A 149 -4.00 8.22 23.14
N GLU A 150 -2.70 8.14 23.39
CA GLU A 150 -1.64 8.37 22.41
C GLU A 150 -1.70 7.33 21.29
N ALA A 151 -1.82 6.04 21.62
CA ALA A 151 -1.99 4.98 20.64
C ALA A 151 -3.25 5.17 19.78
N LYS A 152 -4.40 5.47 20.41
CA LYS A 152 -5.66 5.79 19.70
C LYS A 152 -5.50 6.98 18.76
N ARG A 153 -4.89 8.08 19.21
CA ARG A 153 -4.62 9.26 18.36
C ARG A 153 -3.71 8.91 17.20
N PHE A 154 -2.66 8.15 17.45
CA PHE A 154 -1.70 7.74 16.45
C PHE A 154 -2.35 6.90 15.34
N ILE A 155 -3.15 5.89 15.71
CA ILE A 155 -3.89 5.04 14.76
C ILE A 155 -4.83 5.90 13.93
N ARG A 156 -5.70 6.70 14.57
CA ARG A 156 -6.68 7.54 13.87
C ARG A 156 -6.02 8.50 12.89
N LYS A 157 -4.93 9.17 13.31
CA LYS A 157 -4.17 10.08 12.46
C LYS A 157 -3.56 9.34 11.26
N THR A 158 -2.99 8.16 11.50
CA THR A 158 -2.31 7.38 10.46
C THR A 158 -3.28 6.82 9.42
N ASP A 159 -4.39 6.24 9.88
CA ASP A 159 -5.40 5.68 8.99
C ASP A 159 -6.20 6.75 8.27
N LYS A 160 -6.44 7.91 8.91
CA LYS A 160 -6.98 9.09 8.20
C LYS A 160 -6.03 9.51 7.08
N ARG A 161 -4.73 9.65 7.36
CA ARG A 161 -3.73 10.00 6.34
C ARG A 161 -3.73 9.01 5.17
N ARG A 162 -3.75 7.71 5.45
CA ARG A 162 -3.83 6.66 4.42
C ARG A 162 -5.10 6.77 3.59
N GLY A 163 -6.25 7.00 4.24
CA GLY A 163 -7.54 7.19 3.57
C GLY A 163 -7.58 8.44 2.69
N ASP A 164 -7.07 9.57 3.19
CA ASP A 164 -6.98 10.82 2.43
C ASP A 164 -6.07 10.66 1.21
N TYR A 165 -4.89 10.03 1.39
CA TYR A 165 -3.95 9.71 0.31
C TYR A 165 -4.58 8.84 -0.77
N TYR A 166 -5.19 7.74 -0.36
CA TYR A 166 -5.85 6.83 -1.29
C TYR A 166 -6.97 7.54 -2.05
N ARG A 167 -7.84 8.29 -1.36
CA ARG A 167 -8.91 9.05 -2.01
C ARG A 167 -8.38 10.09 -3.00
N TYR A 168 -7.31 10.80 -2.63
CA TYR A 168 -6.72 11.84 -3.49
C TYR A 168 -6.24 11.26 -4.82
N PHE A 169 -5.52 10.13 -4.79
CA PHE A 169 -4.91 9.55 -5.99
C PHE A 169 -5.81 8.59 -6.77
N THR A 170 -6.79 7.98 -6.11
CA THR A 170 -7.64 6.93 -6.73
C THR A 170 -9.08 7.36 -6.94
N GLY A 171 -9.56 8.38 -6.21
CA GLY A 171 -10.98 8.72 -6.12
C GLY A 171 -11.80 7.75 -5.26
N ASN A 172 -11.26 6.58 -4.89
CA ASN A 172 -11.98 5.53 -4.20
C ASN A 172 -11.90 5.67 -2.67
N SER A 173 -12.80 4.99 -1.97
CA SER A 173 -12.72 4.84 -0.51
C SER A 173 -11.74 3.72 -0.16
N TRP A 174 -10.73 4.04 0.66
CA TRP A 174 -9.69 3.08 1.06
C TRP A 174 -10.22 1.85 1.83
N ARG A 175 -11.37 1.99 2.50
CA ARG A 175 -11.99 0.90 3.28
C ARG A 175 -13.05 0.13 2.50
N ASP A 176 -13.22 0.44 1.21
CA ASP A 176 -14.22 -0.23 0.38
C ASP A 176 -13.69 -1.60 -0.06
N ALA A 177 -14.45 -2.63 0.27
CA ALA A 177 -14.10 -4.03 0.02
C ALA A 177 -14.00 -4.33 -1.48
N ASP A 178 -14.71 -3.59 -2.34
CA ASP A 178 -14.70 -3.80 -3.79
C ASP A 178 -13.34 -3.49 -4.44
N ASN A 179 -12.44 -2.79 -3.74
CA ASN A 179 -11.06 -2.59 -4.21
C ASN A 179 -10.17 -3.84 -4.07
N TYR A 180 -10.61 -4.84 -3.30
CA TYR A 180 -9.77 -5.95 -2.83
C TYR A 180 -10.33 -7.31 -3.24
N ASP A 181 -9.46 -8.28 -3.41
CA ASP A 181 -9.86 -9.66 -3.67
C ASP A 181 -10.12 -10.42 -2.36
N LEU A 182 -9.39 -10.07 -1.29
CA LEU A 182 -9.49 -10.72 0.02
C LEU A 182 -9.36 -9.69 1.15
N CYS A 183 -10.35 -9.64 2.03
CA CYS A 183 -10.34 -8.84 3.25
C CYS A 183 -10.21 -9.77 4.47
N LEU A 184 -9.19 -9.55 5.31
CA LEU A 184 -8.88 -10.41 6.45
C LEU A 184 -8.95 -9.66 7.77
N ASN A 185 -9.75 -10.18 8.71
CA ASN A 185 -9.69 -9.78 10.11
C ASN A 185 -8.55 -10.56 10.82
N SER A 186 -7.42 -9.89 11.03
CA SER A 186 -6.23 -10.53 11.61
C SER A 186 -6.35 -10.84 13.10
N SER A 187 -7.28 -10.20 13.82
CA SER A 187 -7.52 -10.50 15.23
C SER A 187 -8.25 -11.83 15.44
N ASP A 188 -9.16 -12.17 14.54
CA ASP A 188 -9.94 -13.41 14.60
C ASP A 188 -9.11 -14.59 14.07
N LEU A 189 -8.35 -14.36 13.00
CA LEU A 189 -7.61 -15.40 12.30
C LEU A 189 -6.23 -15.67 12.92
N GLY A 190 -5.56 -14.62 13.42
CA GLY A 190 -4.12 -14.65 13.66
C GLY A 190 -3.31 -14.57 12.35
N TRP A 191 -2.03 -14.21 12.46
CA TRP A 191 -1.20 -13.91 11.29
C TRP A 191 -0.92 -15.14 10.42
N ASP A 192 -0.61 -16.29 11.02
CA ASP A 192 -0.31 -17.53 10.28
C ASP A 192 -1.49 -17.97 9.40
N LYS A 193 -2.71 -17.88 9.93
CA LYS A 193 -3.92 -18.24 9.16
C LYS A 193 -4.20 -17.21 8.06
N CYS A 194 -3.91 -15.93 8.29
CA CYS A 194 -3.99 -14.93 7.22
C CYS A 194 -3.04 -15.25 6.06
N VAL A 195 -1.80 -15.65 6.37
CA VAL A 195 -0.81 -16.07 5.37
C VAL A 195 -1.31 -17.30 4.62
N ALA A 196 -1.74 -18.33 5.34
CA ALA A 196 -2.26 -19.57 4.75
C ALA A 196 -3.46 -19.33 3.81
N LEU A 197 -4.43 -18.52 4.24
CA LEU A 197 -5.59 -18.16 3.42
C LEU A 197 -5.19 -17.36 2.17
N THR A 198 -4.23 -16.45 2.30
CA THR A 198 -3.74 -15.66 1.16
C THR A 198 -3.06 -16.55 0.13
N LYS A 199 -2.22 -17.50 0.57
CA LYS A 199 -1.56 -18.48 -0.31
C LYS A 199 -2.58 -19.38 -1.03
N ALA A 200 -3.54 -19.92 -0.30
CA ALA A 200 -4.60 -20.74 -0.88
C ALA A 200 -5.43 -19.97 -1.92
N TYR A 201 -5.80 -18.72 -1.63
CA TYR A 201 -6.50 -17.88 -2.60
C TYR A 201 -5.63 -17.60 -3.83
N LEU A 202 -4.33 -17.36 -3.65
CA LEU A 202 -3.39 -17.11 -4.74
C LEU A 202 -3.29 -18.29 -5.70
N GLU A 203 -3.19 -19.52 -5.18
CA GLU A 203 -3.21 -20.76 -5.97
C GLU A 203 -4.47 -20.87 -6.81
N ILE A 204 -5.64 -20.66 -6.18
CA ILE A 204 -6.95 -20.72 -6.85
C ILE A 204 -7.05 -19.64 -7.92
N LYS A 205 -6.68 -18.40 -7.60
CA LYS A 205 -6.80 -17.24 -8.50
C LYS A 205 -5.91 -17.40 -9.74
N LEU A 206 -4.68 -17.87 -9.55
CA LEU A 206 -3.69 -17.93 -10.63
C LEU A 206 -3.57 -19.30 -11.29
N GLY A 207 -4.23 -20.33 -10.75
CA GLY A 207 -4.11 -21.70 -11.24
C GLY A 207 -2.70 -22.26 -11.10
N ILE A 208 -2.02 -21.96 -9.98
CA ILE A 208 -0.65 -22.39 -9.69
C ILE A 208 -0.62 -23.26 -8.42
N SER A 209 0.48 -24.00 -8.22
CA SER A 209 0.80 -24.69 -6.96
C SER A 209 2.02 -24.02 -6.35
N LEU A 210 1.93 -23.61 -5.09
CA LEU A 210 2.99 -22.90 -4.35
C LEU A 210 3.85 -23.86 -3.51
#